data_AF-A0A8H6J1M4-F1
#
_entry.id   AF-A0A8H6J1M4-F1
#
_cell.length_a   1.000
_cell.length_b   1.000
_cell.length_c   1.000
_cell.angle_alpha   90.00
_cell.angle_beta   90.00
_cell.angle_gamma   90.00
#
_symmetry.space_group_name_H-M   'P 1'
#
loop_
_entity.id
_entity.type
_entity.pdbx_description
1 polymer ?
#
loop_
_entity_poly.entity_id
_entity_poly.type
_entity_poly.pdbx_seq_one_letter_code
_entity_poly.pdbx_strand_id
1 'polypeptide(L)'
;MVNIWNTLVLGLAAIASASPDKGGSDRGGGGGGDRCGKVKGNCSPACGKYNFVFAGLPWNHPAIARSGFTPQQVEAGIRADIANITRAGYNIKAILLGPEDSLDFITQELKGVDWTGTGVGFGIRGSPSPNITRQFTDIIQLFREEEPRSRILFNYSPVTSLWAIQQYFPLPTNCTDSPGKDLVSVFR
;
A
#
# COMPACT_ATOMS: atom_id res chain seq x y z
N MET A 1 -1.63 62.90 -4.21
CA MET A 1 -2.70 62.16 -3.53
C MET A 1 -2.65 60.73 -4.01
N VAL A 2 -2.24 59.82 -3.12
CA VAL A 2 -2.12 58.38 -3.37
C VAL A 2 -3.43 57.76 -2.91
N ASN A 3 -4.14 57.05 -3.79
CA ASN A 3 -5.28 56.24 -3.39
C ASN A 3 -4.89 54.76 -3.42
N ILE A 4 -5.14 54.15 -2.27
CA ILE A 4 -4.62 52.88 -1.78
C ILE A 4 -5.73 51.82 -1.94
N TRP A 5 -5.30 50.57 -2.18
CA TRP A 5 -6.03 49.30 -2.02
C TRP A 5 -6.97 48.82 -3.14
N ASN A 6 -6.55 47.73 -3.79
CA ASN A 6 -7.21 46.44 -3.55
C ASN A 6 -6.21 45.30 -3.78
N THR A 7 -5.76 44.72 -2.67
CA THR A 7 -5.04 43.44 -2.60
C THR A 7 -5.99 42.26 -2.84
N LEU A 8 -5.45 41.26 -3.55
CA LEU A 8 -5.60 39.79 -3.47
C LEU A 8 -6.81 39.21 -2.71
N VAL A 9 -7.45 38.13 -3.18
CA VAL A 9 -6.97 36.75 -2.92
C VAL A 9 -7.44 35.78 -4.02
N LEU A 10 -6.47 35.10 -4.65
CA LEU A 10 -6.64 33.87 -5.41
C LEU A 10 -7.11 32.75 -4.46
N GLY A 11 -8.28 32.19 -4.72
CA GLY A 11 -8.81 31.03 -3.99
C GLY A 11 -7.99 29.78 -4.27
N LEU A 12 -6.99 29.52 -3.43
CA LEU A 12 -6.43 28.20 -3.21
C LEU A 12 -7.47 27.36 -2.45
N ALA A 13 -8.14 26.44 -3.17
CA ALA A 13 -8.93 25.40 -2.53
C ALA A 13 -7.97 24.45 -1.79
N ALA A 14 -7.81 24.68 -0.49
CA ALA A 14 -7.16 23.74 0.42
C ALA A 14 -8.01 22.47 0.50
N ILE A 15 -7.47 21.34 0.06
CA ILE A 15 -8.02 20.03 0.41
C ILE A 15 -7.72 19.86 1.90
N ALA A 16 -8.75 20.04 2.73
CA ALA A 16 -8.65 19.85 4.17
C ALA A 16 -8.28 18.39 4.47
N SER A 17 -7.03 18.18 4.88
CA SER A 17 -6.63 17.01 5.64
C SER A 17 -7.31 17.09 7.02
N ALA A 18 -8.42 16.38 7.18
CA ALA A 18 -9.04 16.18 8.48
C ALA A 18 -8.19 15.23 9.32
N SER A 19 -7.43 15.80 10.25
CA SER A 19 -6.89 15.08 11.41
C SER A 19 -8.00 14.86 12.44
N PRO A 20 -7.95 13.78 13.25
CA PRO A 20 -9.05 13.40 14.13
C PRO A 20 -9.08 14.22 15.42
N ASP A 21 -10.29 14.58 15.83
CA ASP A 21 -10.61 15.23 17.10
C ASP A 21 -10.16 14.39 18.30
N LYS A 22 -9.59 15.09 19.29
CA LYS A 22 -9.34 14.59 20.64
C LYS A 22 -10.49 15.01 21.56
N GLY A 23 -11.12 14.05 22.23
CA GLY A 23 -11.62 14.25 23.60
C GLY A 23 -13.07 13.83 23.89
N GLY A 24 -13.23 12.89 24.83
CA GLY A 24 -14.48 12.55 25.53
C GLY A 24 -14.77 11.05 25.58
N SER A 25 -13.94 10.24 26.24
CA SER A 25 -14.08 9.73 27.62
C SER A 25 -15.37 8.95 27.93
N ASP A 26 -15.12 7.68 28.29
CA ASP A 26 -15.87 6.76 29.14
C ASP A 26 -17.19 6.14 28.65
N ARG A 27 -17.08 4.85 28.30
CA ARG A 27 -17.71 3.75 29.07
C ARG A 27 -17.25 2.38 28.55
N GLY A 28 -16.75 1.55 29.46
CA GLY A 28 -16.71 0.10 29.29
C GLY A 28 -15.31 -0.49 29.19
N GLY A 29 -14.74 -0.86 30.35
CA GLY A 29 -13.51 -1.62 30.43
C GLY A 29 -13.60 -2.97 29.70
N GLY A 30 -12.52 -3.29 29.00
CA GLY A 30 -12.26 -4.60 28.41
C GLY A 30 -10.83 -4.55 27.91
N GLY A 31 -9.90 -5.04 28.73
CA GLY A 31 -8.47 -5.05 28.41
C GLY A 31 -8.24 -5.60 27.01
N GLY A 32 -7.38 -4.90 26.26
CA GLY A 32 -6.85 -5.38 24.97
C GLY A 32 -6.10 -6.68 25.22
N GLY A 33 -6.84 -7.78 25.22
CA GLY A 33 -6.33 -9.11 25.39
C GLY A 33 -5.50 -9.46 24.18
N ASP A 34 -4.22 -9.68 24.41
CA ASP A 34 -3.32 -10.45 23.58
C ASP A 34 -4.08 -11.54 22.83
N ARG A 35 -4.19 -11.41 21.50
CA ARG A 35 -4.73 -12.48 20.66
C ARG A 35 -3.76 -13.68 20.53
N CYS A 36 -2.70 -13.72 21.34
CA CYS A 36 -2.04 -14.96 21.78
C CYS A 36 -2.55 -15.33 23.19
N GLY A 37 -3.87 -15.51 23.33
CA GLY A 37 -4.47 -15.99 24.56
C GLY A 37 -4.09 -17.44 24.81
N LYS A 38 -3.21 -17.70 25.78
CA LYS A 38 -2.99 -18.97 26.53
C LYS A 38 -3.24 -20.30 25.76
N VAL A 39 -2.77 -20.44 24.53
CA VAL A 39 -2.62 -21.78 23.93
C VAL A 39 -1.21 -22.23 24.21
N LYS A 40 -1.09 -23.35 24.93
CA LYS A 40 0.18 -24.08 25.17
C LYS A 40 0.63 -24.70 23.83
N GLY A 41 1.13 -23.85 22.95
CA GLY A 41 1.62 -24.18 21.62
C GLY A 41 2.28 -22.92 21.08
N ASN A 42 3.58 -23.00 20.78
CA ASN A 42 4.42 -21.88 20.38
C ASN A 42 3.67 -20.89 19.45
N CYS A 43 3.41 -19.66 19.91
CA CYS A 43 3.27 -18.52 18.99
C CYS A 43 4.67 -18.36 18.37
N SER A 44 4.96 -19.18 17.34
CA SER A 44 6.14 -18.99 16.50
C SER A 44 6.05 -17.57 15.96
N PRO A 45 7.14 -16.77 15.96
CA PRO A 45 7.06 -15.40 15.47
C PRO A 45 6.55 -15.43 14.03
N ALA A 46 5.36 -14.85 13.79
CA ALA A 46 4.81 -14.72 12.45
C ALA A 46 5.66 -13.78 11.56
N CYS A 47 6.65 -13.10 12.16
CA CYS A 47 7.66 -12.31 11.49
C CYS A 47 8.34 -13.09 10.35
N GLY A 48 8.38 -12.49 9.17
CA GLY A 48 8.99 -13.05 7.96
C GLY A 48 8.22 -14.22 7.33
N LYS A 49 6.98 -14.51 7.78
CA LYS A 49 6.16 -15.61 7.23
C LYS A 49 5.16 -15.16 6.18
N TYR A 50 4.61 -13.96 6.30
CA TYR A 50 3.59 -13.48 5.38
C TYR A 50 4.21 -12.80 4.17
N ASN A 51 3.83 -13.25 2.98
CA ASN A 51 4.30 -12.76 1.69
C ASN A 51 3.22 -11.91 1.03
N PHE A 52 3.54 -10.67 0.69
CA PHE A 52 2.62 -9.78 -0.02
C PHE A 52 3.20 -9.34 -1.35
N VAL A 53 2.34 -9.22 -2.35
CA VAL A 53 2.69 -8.65 -3.64
C VAL A 53 1.75 -7.50 -3.97
N PHE A 54 2.29 -6.36 -4.38
CA PHE A 54 1.51 -5.20 -4.81
C PHE A 54 1.84 -4.83 -6.24
N ALA A 55 0.82 -4.80 -7.10
CA ALA A 55 0.91 -4.22 -8.43
C ALA A 55 0.68 -2.71 -8.36
N GLY A 56 1.46 -1.92 -9.10
CA GLY A 56 1.35 -0.46 -9.14
C GLY A 56 1.82 0.14 -10.46
N LEU A 57 1.68 1.45 -10.62
CA LEU A 57 2.26 2.16 -11.76
C LEU A 57 3.73 2.51 -11.50
N PRO A 58 4.60 2.46 -12.54
CA PRO A 58 5.95 2.99 -12.47
C PRO A 58 5.93 4.48 -12.08
N TRP A 59 6.87 4.91 -11.25
CA TRP A 59 6.94 6.30 -10.77
C TRP A 59 7.20 7.31 -11.90
N ASN A 60 7.85 6.88 -12.97
CA ASN A 60 8.11 7.65 -14.20
C ASN A 60 6.96 7.59 -15.22
N HIS A 61 5.88 6.85 -14.95
CA HIS A 61 4.75 6.76 -15.87
C HIS A 61 4.04 8.12 -16.02
N PRO A 62 3.65 8.57 -17.24
CA PRO A 62 3.06 9.89 -17.46
C PRO A 62 1.78 10.19 -16.67
N ALA A 63 1.06 9.15 -16.20
CA ALA A 63 -0.09 9.34 -15.31
C ALA A 63 0.30 9.90 -13.94
N ILE A 64 1.50 9.60 -13.43
CA ILE A 64 1.97 10.10 -12.13
C ILE A 64 2.08 11.64 -12.14
N ALA A 65 2.71 12.18 -13.18
CA ALA A 65 2.81 13.63 -13.37
C ALA A 65 1.42 14.28 -13.52
N ARG A 66 0.50 13.65 -14.25
CA ARG A 66 -0.89 14.13 -14.40
C ARG A 66 -1.68 14.12 -13.09
N SER A 67 -1.30 13.26 -12.14
CA SER A 67 -1.85 13.23 -10.78
C SER A 67 -1.22 14.26 -9.83
N GLY A 68 -0.30 15.11 -10.31
CA GLY A 68 0.31 16.19 -9.53
C GLY A 68 1.51 15.78 -8.68
N PHE A 69 2.05 14.58 -8.87
CA PHE A 69 3.24 14.10 -8.16
C PHE A 69 4.47 14.13 -9.06
N THR A 70 5.65 14.35 -8.48
CA THR A 70 6.90 14.13 -9.19
C THR A 70 7.31 12.66 -9.14
N PRO A 71 7.99 12.12 -10.17
CA PRO A 71 8.53 10.75 -10.13
C PRO A 71 9.40 10.49 -8.90
N GLN A 72 10.22 11.46 -8.49
CA GLN A 72 11.12 11.32 -7.34
C GLN A 72 10.34 11.20 -6.02
N GLN A 73 9.24 11.94 -5.86
CA GLN A 73 8.37 11.82 -4.69
C GLN A 73 7.74 10.44 -4.60
N VAL A 74 7.28 9.90 -5.73
CA VAL A 74 6.64 8.57 -5.76
C VAL A 74 7.66 7.46 -5.57
N GLU A 75 8.83 7.54 -6.19
CA GLU A 75 9.92 6.58 -5.98
C GLU A 75 10.34 6.54 -4.51
N ALA A 76 10.61 7.70 -3.90
CA ALA A 76 10.99 7.79 -2.50
C ALA A 76 9.89 7.23 -1.58
N GLY A 77 8.62 7.52 -1.87
CA GLY A 77 7.47 7.00 -1.15
C GLY A 77 7.37 5.48 -1.21
N ILE A 78 7.46 4.89 -2.41
CA ILE A 78 7.40 3.43 -2.61
C ILE A 78 8.55 2.74 -1.88
N ARG A 79 9.79 3.25 -2.02
CA ARG A 79 10.96 2.67 -1.33
C ARG A 79 10.83 2.76 0.18
N ALA A 80 10.32 3.88 0.71
CA ALA A 80 10.07 4.04 2.13
C ALA A 80 8.98 3.07 2.63
N ASP A 81 7.91 2.87 1.87
CA ASP A 81 6.84 1.93 2.24
C ASP A 81 7.34 0.48 2.24
N ILE A 82 8.11 0.06 1.22
CA ILE A 82 8.78 -1.27 1.21
C ILE A 82 9.68 -1.44 2.44
N ALA A 83 10.48 -0.43 2.78
CA ALA A 83 11.33 -0.46 3.97
C ALA A 83 10.51 -0.54 5.28
N ASN A 84 9.36 0.14 5.34
CA ASN A 84 8.48 0.08 6.50
C ASN A 84 7.81 -1.30 6.64
N ILE A 85 7.39 -1.91 5.53
CA ILE A 85 6.75 -3.22 5.50
C ILE A 85 7.74 -4.31 5.92
N THR A 86 8.96 -4.28 5.37
CA THR A 86 10.01 -5.23 5.74
C THR A 86 10.42 -5.07 7.20
N ARG A 87 10.62 -3.83 7.68
CA ARG A 87 10.89 -3.55 9.11
C ARG A 87 9.76 -4.01 10.03
N ALA A 88 8.51 -3.92 9.58
CA ALA A 88 7.36 -4.40 10.34
C ALA A 88 7.29 -5.94 10.44
N GLY A 89 8.09 -6.67 9.66
CA GLY A 89 8.15 -8.13 9.72
C GLY A 89 7.41 -8.85 8.59
N TYR A 90 7.00 -8.16 7.53
CA TYR A 90 6.34 -8.78 6.38
C TYR A 90 7.31 -8.90 5.19
N ASN A 91 7.13 -9.94 4.38
CA ASN A 91 7.79 -10.01 3.08
C ASN A 91 6.93 -9.29 2.04
N ILE A 92 7.55 -8.54 1.13
CA ILE A 92 6.86 -7.73 0.14
C ILE A 92 7.55 -7.80 -1.20
N LYS A 93 6.76 -7.75 -2.27
CA LYS A 93 7.23 -7.50 -3.64
C LYS A 93 6.37 -6.43 -4.28
N ALA A 94 6.99 -5.36 -4.77
CA ALA A 94 6.32 -4.42 -5.65
C ALA A 94 6.56 -4.81 -7.10
N ILE A 95 5.49 -4.87 -7.90
CA ILE A 95 5.54 -5.06 -9.35
C ILE A 95 4.97 -3.78 -9.98
N LEU A 96 5.83 -2.96 -10.57
CA LEU A 96 5.38 -1.73 -11.23
C LEU A 96 5.34 -1.92 -12.75
N LEU A 97 4.16 -1.71 -13.33
CA LEU A 97 3.88 -1.85 -14.76
C LEU A 97 2.78 -0.88 -15.20
N GLY A 98 2.88 -0.36 -16.43
CA GLY A 98 1.87 0.50 -17.04
C GLY A 98 0.87 -0.29 -17.90
N PRO A 99 -0.24 0.33 -18.34
CA PRO A 99 -1.23 -0.33 -19.22
C PRO A 99 -0.68 -0.75 -20.59
N GLU A 100 0.51 -0.28 -20.95
CA GLU A 100 1.29 -0.66 -22.12
C GLU A 100 2.01 -2.01 -21.96
N ASP A 101 2.19 -2.50 -20.73
CA ASP A 101 2.89 -3.75 -20.45
C ASP A 101 1.94 -4.95 -20.44
N SER A 102 2.45 -6.13 -20.83
CA SER A 102 1.69 -7.39 -20.70
C SER A 102 1.54 -7.82 -19.24
N LEU A 103 0.34 -8.28 -18.88
CA LEU A 103 0.07 -8.87 -17.57
C LEU A 103 0.77 -10.23 -17.35
N ASP A 104 1.26 -10.87 -18.41
CA ASP A 104 2.09 -12.09 -18.30
C ASP A 104 3.29 -11.86 -17.38
N PHE A 105 3.77 -10.61 -17.31
CA PHE A 105 4.82 -10.23 -16.38
C PHE A 105 4.40 -10.45 -14.93
N ILE A 106 3.19 -10.04 -14.53
CA ILE A 106 2.68 -10.32 -13.17
C ILE A 106 2.61 -11.82 -12.93
N THR A 107 2.05 -12.59 -13.86
CA THR A 107 1.97 -14.06 -13.75
C THR A 107 3.35 -14.70 -13.56
N GLN A 108 4.39 -14.21 -14.25
CA GLN A 108 5.76 -14.69 -14.05
C GLN A 108 6.29 -14.37 -12.66
N GLU A 109 6.06 -13.13 -12.20
CA GLU A 109 6.57 -12.64 -10.92
C GLU A 109 5.86 -13.24 -9.69
N LEU A 110 4.67 -13.83 -9.87
CA LEU A 110 3.93 -14.55 -8.83
C LEU A 110 4.47 -15.97 -8.58
N LYS A 111 5.21 -16.57 -9.52
CA LYS A 111 5.65 -17.97 -9.42
C LYS A 111 6.64 -18.20 -8.29
N GLY A 112 6.52 -19.36 -7.65
CA GLY A 112 7.51 -19.85 -6.68
C GLY A 112 7.43 -19.23 -5.29
N VAL A 113 6.38 -18.43 -5.02
CA VAL A 113 6.10 -17.85 -3.70
C VAL A 113 4.67 -18.19 -3.31
N ASP A 114 4.47 -18.66 -2.07
CA ASP A 114 3.13 -18.82 -1.48
C ASP A 114 2.68 -17.46 -0.94
N TRP A 115 1.82 -16.77 -1.69
CA TRP A 115 1.37 -15.44 -1.35
C TRP A 115 0.29 -15.48 -0.25
N THR A 116 0.45 -14.62 0.75
CA THR A 116 -0.56 -14.41 1.80
C THR A 116 -1.64 -13.44 1.33
N GLY A 117 -1.24 -12.42 0.57
CA GLY A 117 -2.15 -11.43 0.02
C GLY A 117 -1.56 -10.78 -1.23
N THR A 118 -2.44 -10.43 -2.14
CA THR A 118 -2.13 -9.63 -3.32
C THR A 118 -2.68 -8.23 -3.13
N GLY A 119 -2.20 -7.24 -3.88
CA GLY A 119 -2.64 -5.87 -3.69
C GLY A 119 -2.53 -5.04 -4.95
N VAL A 120 -3.39 -4.03 -5.05
CA VAL A 120 -3.29 -3.00 -6.09
C VAL A 120 -3.04 -1.66 -5.45
N GLY A 121 -1.95 -1.03 -5.88
CA GLY A 121 -1.51 0.28 -5.44
C GLY A 121 -2.42 1.43 -5.91
N PHE A 122 -2.43 2.52 -5.14
CA PHE A 122 -3.22 3.71 -5.41
C PHE A 122 -2.91 4.34 -6.78
N GLY A 123 -1.68 4.22 -7.28
CA GLY A 123 -1.32 4.75 -8.60
C GLY A 123 -2.18 4.19 -9.74
N ILE A 124 -2.55 2.91 -9.65
CA ILE A 124 -3.47 2.26 -10.60
C ILE A 124 -4.92 2.64 -10.26
N ARG A 125 -5.34 2.38 -9.01
CA ARG A 125 -6.74 2.49 -8.59
C ARG A 125 -7.29 3.92 -8.56
N GLY A 126 -6.44 4.90 -8.28
CA GLY A 126 -6.78 6.33 -8.20
C GLY A 126 -6.63 7.07 -9.53
N SER A 127 -6.23 6.39 -10.60
CA SER A 127 -6.03 7.01 -11.91
C SER A 127 -7.36 7.33 -12.59
N PRO A 128 -7.56 8.53 -13.16
CA PRO A 128 -8.74 8.84 -13.96
C PRO A 128 -8.66 8.30 -15.41
N SER A 129 -7.57 7.60 -15.78
CA SER A 129 -7.37 7.10 -17.14
C SER A 129 -8.19 5.83 -17.43
N PRO A 130 -9.01 5.80 -18.49
CA PRO A 130 -9.77 4.60 -18.85
C PRO A 130 -8.92 3.34 -19.06
N ASN A 131 -7.72 3.50 -19.65
CA ASN A 131 -6.81 2.37 -19.89
C ASN A 131 -6.24 1.81 -18.58
N ILE A 132 -5.92 2.68 -17.62
CA ILE A 132 -5.43 2.26 -16.30
C ILE A 132 -6.58 1.65 -15.48
N THR A 133 -7.81 2.17 -15.60
CA THR A 133 -9.00 1.57 -14.99
C THR A 133 -9.28 0.17 -15.55
N ARG A 134 -9.09 -0.05 -16.86
CA ARG A 134 -9.19 -1.40 -17.45
C ARG A 134 -8.08 -2.30 -16.91
N GLN A 135 -6.83 -1.83 -16.90
CA GLN A 135 -5.72 -2.59 -16.33
C GLN A 135 -5.98 -2.97 -14.86
N PHE A 136 -6.56 -2.07 -14.06
CA PHE A 136 -6.99 -2.38 -12.70
C PHE A 136 -7.90 -3.60 -12.65
N THR A 137 -8.97 -3.62 -13.46
CA THR A 137 -9.92 -4.75 -13.47
C THR A 137 -9.26 -6.04 -13.94
N ASP A 138 -8.34 -5.95 -14.91
CA ASP A 138 -7.64 -7.12 -15.44
C ASP A 138 -6.65 -7.69 -14.40
N ILE A 139 -5.96 -6.85 -13.64
CA ILE A 139 -5.10 -7.27 -12.51
C ILE A 139 -5.92 -7.96 -11.43
N ILE A 140 -7.11 -7.43 -11.11
CA ILE A 140 -8.00 -8.07 -10.12
C ILE A 140 -8.41 -9.46 -10.60
N GLN A 141 -8.73 -9.60 -11.87
CA GLN A 141 -9.08 -10.90 -12.44
C GLN A 141 -7.90 -11.86 -12.41
N LEU A 142 -6.71 -11.41 -12.83
CA LEU A 142 -5.47 -12.20 -12.76
C LEU A 142 -5.19 -12.69 -11.34
N PHE A 143 -5.27 -11.83 -10.32
CA PHE A 143 -5.05 -12.25 -8.93
C PHE A 143 -6.09 -13.28 -8.45
N ARG A 144 -7.32 -13.24 -8.94
CA ARG A 144 -8.33 -14.26 -8.62
C ARG A 144 -8.04 -15.60 -9.28
N GLU A 145 -7.40 -15.59 -10.44
CA GLU A 145 -7.06 -16.80 -11.20
C GLU A 145 -5.78 -17.44 -10.68
N GLU A 146 -4.72 -16.66 -10.52
CA GLU A 146 -3.40 -17.14 -10.09
C GLU A 146 -3.32 -17.37 -8.58
N GLU A 147 -4.00 -16.52 -7.79
CA GLU A 147 -3.92 -16.50 -6.33
C GLU A 147 -5.31 -16.54 -5.66
N PRO A 148 -6.17 -17.52 -5.97
CA PRO A 148 -7.60 -17.53 -5.59
C PRO A 148 -7.87 -17.53 -4.09
N ARG A 149 -6.89 -17.95 -3.27
CA ARG A 149 -7.01 -17.99 -1.81
C ARG A 149 -6.46 -16.74 -1.14
N SER A 150 -5.68 -15.94 -1.86
CA SER A 150 -5.02 -14.75 -1.35
C SER A 150 -6.01 -13.59 -1.29
N ARG A 151 -5.99 -12.84 -0.18
CA ARG A 151 -6.83 -11.66 -0.06
C ARG A 151 -6.27 -10.54 -0.95
N ILE A 152 -7.14 -9.87 -1.71
CA ILE A 152 -6.78 -8.66 -2.45
C ILE A 152 -6.87 -7.44 -1.54
N LEU A 153 -5.80 -6.66 -1.50
CA LEU A 153 -5.59 -5.50 -0.64
C LEU A 153 -5.52 -4.19 -1.44
N PHE A 154 -5.94 -3.10 -0.82
CA PHE A 154 -5.88 -1.77 -1.41
C PHE A 154 -5.30 -0.76 -0.43
N ASN A 155 -4.22 -0.10 -0.83
CA ASN A 155 -3.74 1.09 -0.14
C ASN A 155 -4.49 2.33 -0.65
N TYR A 156 -4.52 3.41 0.13
CA TYR A 156 -5.19 4.66 -0.24
C TYR A 156 -4.23 5.78 -0.65
N SER A 157 -2.93 5.51 -0.58
CA SER A 157 -1.84 6.35 -1.07
C SER A 157 -0.60 5.49 -1.35
N PRO A 158 0.42 5.99 -2.07
CA PRO A 158 1.65 5.24 -2.35
C PRO A 158 2.43 4.76 -1.11
N VAL A 159 2.15 5.31 0.09
CA VAL A 159 2.90 5.05 1.33
C VAL A 159 2.06 4.34 2.40
N THR A 160 0.96 3.69 2.01
CA THR A 160 -0.02 3.10 2.94
C THR A 160 -0.26 1.62 2.68
N SER A 161 0.66 0.93 2.03
CA SER A 161 0.53 -0.51 1.79
C SER A 161 0.73 -1.30 3.08
N LEU A 162 1.61 -0.82 4.00
CA LEU A 162 1.69 -1.37 5.35
C LEU A 162 0.36 -1.29 6.10
N TRP A 163 -0.34 -0.15 6.02
CA TRP A 163 -1.67 0.00 6.62
C TRP A 163 -2.63 -1.05 6.06
N ALA A 164 -2.68 -1.22 4.73
CA ALA A 164 -3.58 -2.16 4.06
C ALA A 164 -3.33 -3.61 4.49
N ILE A 165 -2.06 -3.99 4.67
CA ILE A 165 -1.66 -5.30 5.19
C ILE A 165 -2.17 -5.49 6.63
N GLN A 166 -1.88 -4.53 7.51
CA GLN A 166 -2.16 -4.63 8.93
C GLN A 166 -3.66 -4.64 9.27
N GLN A 167 -4.53 -4.13 8.40
CA GLN A 167 -5.98 -4.24 8.56
C GLN A 167 -6.45 -5.69 8.65
N TYR A 168 -5.77 -6.62 7.95
CA TYR A 168 -6.21 -8.01 7.82
C TYR A 168 -5.23 -9.01 8.40
N PHE A 169 -3.95 -8.67 8.47
CA PHE A 169 -2.88 -9.56 8.91
C PHE A 169 -2.03 -8.92 10.02
N PRO A 170 -2.61 -8.51 11.17
CA PRO A 170 -1.84 -7.93 12.25
C PRO A 170 -0.84 -8.95 12.83
N LEU A 171 0.41 -8.53 13.00
CA LEU A 171 1.43 -9.34 13.67
C LEU A 171 1.24 -9.28 15.20
N PRO A 172 1.33 -10.42 15.90
CA PRO A 172 1.11 -10.48 17.34
C PRO A 172 2.30 -9.99 18.17
N THR A 173 3.47 -9.83 17.55
CA THR A 173 4.74 -9.49 18.22
C THR A 173 5.50 -8.43 17.45
N ASN A 174 6.40 -7.72 18.14
CA ASN A 174 7.35 -6.84 17.48
C ASN A 174 8.41 -7.67 16.71
N CYS A 175 8.71 -7.27 15.47
CA CYS A 175 9.61 -7.98 14.56
C CYS A 175 10.96 -7.25 14.32
N THR A 176 11.35 -6.32 15.20
CA THR A 176 12.62 -5.56 15.05
C THR A 176 13.84 -6.45 14.78
N ASP A 177 13.96 -7.57 15.50
CA ASP A 177 15.10 -8.49 15.41
C ASP A 177 14.91 -9.59 14.36
N SER A 178 13.78 -9.59 13.65
CA SER A 178 13.44 -10.56 12.62
C SER A 178 12.60 -9.89 11.52
N PRO A 179 13.19 -8.91 10.79
CA PRO A 179 12.48 -8.22 9.74
C PRO A 179 12.10 -9.19 8.62
N GLY A 180 11.06 -8.81 7.87
CA GLY A 180 10.73 -9.46 6.61
C GLY A 180 11.70 -9.05 5.49
N LYS A 181 11.36 -9.44 4.26
CA LYS A 181 12.24 -9.31 3.10
C LYS A 181 11.54 -8.61 1.93
N ASP A 182 12.30 -7.79 1.20
CA ASP A 182 11.93 -7.42 -0.17
C ASP A 182 12.23 -8.64 -1.06
N LEU A 183 11.19 -9.25 -1.62
CA LEU A 183 11.27 -10.46 -2.47
C LEU A 183 11.64 -10.10 -3.92
N VAL A 184 12.54 -9.13 -4.07
CA VAL A 184 13.02 -8.56 -5.32
C VAL A 184 11.91 -7.82 -6.06
N SER A 185 11.61 -6.60 -5.60
CA SER A 185 10.72 -5.67 -6.30
C SER A 185 11.23 -5.33 -7.70
N VAL A 186 10.32 -5.29 -8.67
CA VAL A 186 10.60 -5.11 -10.10
C VAL A 186 9.87 -3.89 -10.65
N PHE A 187 10.59 -3.10 -11.45
CA PHE A 187 10.13 -1.81 -11.98
C PHE A 187 10.41 -1.77 -13.48
N ARG A 188 9.37 -1.65 -14.30
CA ARG A 188 9.46 -1.49 -15.76
C ARG A 188 9.17 -0.05 -16.17
#